data_AF-A0A846C7E8-F1
#
_entry.id   AF-A0A846C7E8-F1
#
_cell.length_a   1.000
_cell.length_b   1.000
_cell.length_c   1.000
_cell.angle_alpha   90.00
_cell.angle_beta   90.00
_cell.angle_gamma   90.00
#
_symmetry.space_group_name_H-M   'P 1'
#
loop_
_entity.id
_entity.type
_entity.pdbx_description
1 polymer ?
#
loop_
_entity_poly.entity_id
_entity_poly.type
_entity_poly.pdbx_seq_one_letter_code
_entity_poly.pdbx_strand_id
1 'polypeptide(L)'
;MTLTQVWGALLIFTICPVLGGVPLIAWITYVLTGHQLARLGTGNVSVSAAFYHGGRLVGILAVLSEAGKGIAAVLLARYFFPTEPTWELIALIMLVMGRYWLGKGAGTTNVVWGFVVHDLVASFLIFLIGSISFTILRDRKSGKIGVLILMPLILALRYPQDSSRAILAAILGLLLGWIYRKIPDDLDLPSQEVKGESQRVFRFFRGDRAIVSLDDKLDAQQVGQKA
;
A
#
# COMPACT_ATOMS: atom_id res chain seq x y z
N MET A 1 20.02 21.83 13.81
CA MET A 1 18.59 22.03 13.47
C MET A 1 18.19 23.46 13.72
N THR A 2 17.48 24.09 12.80
CA THR A 2 16.85 25.40 13.02
C THR A 2 15.56 25.25 13.85
N LEU A 3 15.06 26.34 14.43
CA LEU A 3 13.78 26.33 15.16
C LEU A 3 12.62 25.82 14.26
N THR A 4 12.65 26.18 12.97
CA THR A 4 11.68 25.71 11.97
C THR A 4 11.75 24.20 11.74
N GLN A 5 12.93 23.60 11.75
CA GLN A 5 13.11 22.15 11.64
C GLN A 5 12.61 21.42 12.90
N VAL A 6 12.77 21.99 14.09
CA VAL A 6 12.20 21.41 15.33
C VAL A 6 10.67 21.38 15.25
N TRP A 7 10.05 22.47 14.82
CA TRP A 7 8.61 22.52 14.56
C TRP A 7 8.20 21.52 13.48
N GLY A 8 8.97 21.43 12.39
CA GLY A 8 8.75 20.46 11.32
C GLY A 8 8.74 19.02 11.83
N ALA A 9 9.74 18.64 12.64
CA ALA A 9 9.81 17.32 13.25
C ALA A 9 8.59 17.06 14.14
N LEU A 10 8.24 18.00 15.02
CA LEU A 10 7.06 17.89 15.89
C LEU A 10 5.78 17.70 15.07
N LEU A 11 5.60 18.47 13.99
CA LEU A 11 4.44 18.36 13.10
C LEU A 11 4.42 17.02 12.37
N ILE A 12 5.56 16.51 11.88
CA ILE A 12 5.63 15.18 11.25
C ILE A 12 5.23 14.08 12.24
N PHE A 13 5.77 14.11 13.46
CA PHE A 13 5.49 13.09 14.47
C PHE A 13 4.07 13.14 15.03
N THR A 14 3.36 14.26 14.88
CA THR A 14 1.99 14.44 15.40
C THR A 14 0.93 14.40 14.29
N ILE A 15 1.09 15.19 13.23
CA ILE A 15 0.13 15.32 12.15
C ILE A 15 0.12 14.10 11.23
N CYS A 16 1.28 13.55 10.84
CA CYS A 16 1.29 12.41 9.92
C CYS A 16 0.55 11.18 10.48
N PRO A 17 0.72 10.77 11.76
CA PRO A 17 -0.07 9.70 12.33
C PRO A 17 -1.56 10.01 12.39
N VAL A 18 -1.93 11.24 12.78
CA VAL A 18 -3.34 11.65 12.82
C VAL A 18 -3.95 11.60 11.42
N LEU A 19 -3.26 12.16 10.43
CA LEU A 19 -3.65 12.14 9.02
C LEU A 19 -3.85 10.70 8.52
N GLY A 20 -2.91 9.81 8.85
CA GLY A 20 -2.99 8.40 8.50
C GLY A 20 -4.20 7.73 9.11
N GLY A 21 -4.53 8.08 10.35
CA GLY A 21 -5.67 7.55 11.09
C GLY A 21 -7.04 8.01 10.62
N VAL A 22 -7.14 9.08 9.82
CA VAL A 22 -8.43 9.58 9.34
C VAL A 22 -9.10 8.55 8.42
N PRO A 23 -10.29 8.02 8.77
CA PRO A 23 -10.94 6.93 8.04
C PRO A 23 -11.76 7.44 6.84
N LEU A 24 -11.13 8.24 5.97
CA LEU A 24 -11.77 8.87 4.80
C LEU A 24 -12.51 7.85 3.93
N ILE A 25 -11.94 6.67 3.72
CA ILE A 25 -12.56 5.60 2.94
C ILE A 25 -13.92 5.18 3.54
N ALA A 26 -13.98 5.01 4.87
CA ALA A 26 -15.21 4.62 5.55
C ALA A 26 -16.28 5.70 5.42
N TRP A 27 -15.90 6.97 5.58
CA TRP A 27 -16.81 8.10 5.40
C TRP A 27 -17.34 8.19 3.97
N ILE A 28 -16.46 8.12 2.97
CA ILE A 28 -16.84 8.15 1.55
C ILE A 28 -17.81 7.00 1.23
N THR A 29 -17.50 5.79 1.70
CA THR A 29 -18.35 4.62 1.43
C THR A 29 -19.69 4.73 2.13
N TYR A 30 -19.70 5.16 3.39
CA TYR A 30 -20.94 5.34 4.16
C TYR A 30 -21.84 6.42 3.55
N VAL A 31 -21.28 7.58 3.19
CA VAL A 31 -22.06 8.68 2.59
C VAL A 31 -22.64 8.29 1.24
N LEU A 32 -21.88 7.59 0.39
CA LEU A 32 -22.33 7.27 -0.97
C LEU A 32 -23.19 6.01 -1.07
N THR A 33 -23.07 5.09 -0.12
CA THR A 33 -23.72 3.77 -0.23
C THR A 33 -24.47 3.32 1.01
N GLY A 34 -24.37 4.03 2.14
CA GLY A 34 -24.91 3.62 3.44
C GLY A 34 -24.16 2.47 4.11
N HIS A 35 -23.17 1.87 3.44
CA HIS A 35 -22.46 0.70 3.95
C HIS A 35 -21.37 1.09 4.94
N GLN A 36 -21.31 0.37 6.07
CA GLN A 36 -20.25 0.48 7.05
C GLN A 36 -19.19 -0.60 6.80
N LEU A 37 -18.09 -0.24 6.13
CA LEU A 37 -17.01 -1.18 5.78
C LEU A 37 -16.48 -1.98 6.98
N ALA A 38 -16.43 -1.37 8.17
CA ALA A 38 -15.98 -2.05 9.38
C ALA A 38 -16.88 -3.22 9.83
N ARG A 39 -18.08 -3.36 9.27
CA ARG A 39 -19.04 -4.44 9.56
C ARG A 39 -19.23 -5.41 8.39
N LEU A 40 -18.44 -5.27 7.32
CA LEU A 40 -18.62 -6.01 6.08
C LEU A 40 -17.31 -6.71 5.68
N GLY A 41 -17.42 -7.86 5.01
CA GLY A 41 -16.26 -8.60 4.50
C GLY A 41 -15.25 -8.92 5.60
N THR A 42 -14.01 -8.45 5.43
CA THR A 42 -12.93 -8.66 6.41
C THR A 42 -12.95 -7.66 7.58
N GLY A 43 -13.83 -6.65 7.55
CA GLY A 43 -13.85 -5.52 8.48
C GLY A 43 -12.71 -4.52 8.26
N ASN A 44 -11.85 -4.74 7.26
CA ASN A 44 -10.77 -3.84 6.89
C ASN A 44 -11.30 -2.61 6.14
N VAL A 45 -10.93 -1.43 6.60
CA VAL A 45 -11.24 -0.18 5.89
C VAL A 45 -10.13 0.05 4.88
N SER A 46 -10.21 -0.60 3.72
CA SER A 46 -9.19 -0.54 2.68
C SER A 46 -9.74 -0.02 1.34
N VAL A 47 -8.84 0.37 0.43
CA VAL A 47 -9.20 0.72 -0.94
C VAL A 47 -9.86 -0.47 -1.64
N SER A 48 -9.36 -1.68 -1.43
CA SER A 48 -9.94 -2.90 -2.00
C SER A 48 -11.34 -3.16 -1.47
N ALA A 49 -11.59 -2.96 -0.17
CA ALA A 49 -12.92 -3.07 0.44
C ALA A 49 -13.90 -2.04 -0.14
N ALA A 50 -13.43 -0.82 -0.42
CA ALA A 50 -14.23 0.22 -1.07
C ALA A 50 -14.63 -0.16 -2.51
N PHE A 51 -13.72 -0.77 -3.30
CA PHE A 51 -14.09 -1.33 -4.61
C PHE A 51 -15.07 -2.50 -4.48
N TYR A 52 -14.84 -3.38 -3.50
CA TYR A 52 -15.63 -4.59 -3.30
C TYR A 52 -17.08 -4.27 -2.92
N HIS A 53 -17.28 -3.51 -1.84
CA HIS A 53 -18.60 -3.20 -1.29
C HIS A 53 -19.20 -1.91 -1.87
N GLY A 54 -18.36 -0.89 -2.12
CA GLY A 54 -18.80 0.41 -2.61
C GLY A 54 -18.97 0.49 -4.13
N GLY A 55 -18.22 -0.31 -4.90
CA GLY A 55 -18.19 -0.26 -6.35
C GLY A 55 -17.15 0.71 -6.91
N ARG A 56 -17.10 0.86 -8.24
CA ARG A 56 -16.00 1.53 -8.95
C ARG A 56 -15.80 2.99 -8.53
N LEU A 57 -16.88 3.77 -8.46
CA LEU A 57 -16.82 5.19 -8.10
C LEU A 57 -16.25 5.38 -6.69
N VAL A 58 -16.78 4.65 -5.71
CA VAL A 58 -16.34 4.69 -4.31
C VAL A 58 -14.88 4.26 -4.19
N GLY A 59 -14.48 3.21 -4.91
CA GLY A 59 -13.10 2.75 -4.97
C GLY A 59 -12.14 3.80 -5.55
N ILE A 60 -12.51 4.50 -6.62
CA ILE A 60 -11.68 5.59 -7.18
C ILE A 60 -11.53 6.74 -6.18
N LEU A 61 -12.61 7.16 -5.51
CA LEU A 61 -12.54 8.20 -4.47
C LEU A 61 -11.70 7.76 -3.26
N ALA A 62 -11.77 6.47 -2.91
CA ALA A 62 -10.90 5.87 -1.90
C ALA A 62 -9.42 5.92 -2.31
N VAL A 63 -9.09 5.61 -3.57
CA VAL A 63 -7.72 5.75 -4.09
C VAL A 63 -7.25 7.20 -4.00
N LEU A 64 -8.04 8.15 -4.50
CA LEU A 64 -7.68 9.57 -4.53
C LEU A 64 -7.46 10.14 -3.12
N SER A 65 -8.32 9.80 -2.18
CA SER A 65 -8.20 10.25 -0.78
C SER A 65 -6.96 9.67 -0.08
N GLU A 66 -6.66 8.38 -0.25
CA GLU A 66 -5.46 7.78 0.33
C GLU A 66 -4.17 8.26 -0.37
N ALA A 67 -4.20 8.41 -1.69
CA ALA A 67 -3.10 8.99 -2.46
C ALA A 67 -2.78 10.41 -1.98
N GLY A 68 -3.81 11.25 -1.83
CA GLY A 68 -3.68 12.62 -1.34
C GLY A 68 -3.01 12.69 0.03
N LYS A 69 -3.35 11.80 0.96
CA LYS A 69 -2.68 11.73 2.27
C LYS A 69 -1.20 11.39 2.17
N GLY A 70 -0.84 10.44 1.31
CA GLY A 70 0.56 10.07 1.05
C GLY A 70 1.37 11.23 0.49
N ILE A 71 0.82 11.91 -0.52
CA ILE A 71 1.43 13.09 -1.15
C ILE A 71 1.57 14.23 -0.12
N ALA A 72 0.51 14.52 0.63
CA ALA A 72 0.52 15.59 1.62
C ALA A 72 1.58 15.37 2.71
N ALA A 73 1.77 14.13 3.18
CA ALA A 73 2.81 13.82 4.17
C ALA A 73 4.22 14.11 3.63
N VAL A 74 4.49 13.76 2.38
CA VAL A 74 5.79 14.02 1.72
C VAL A 74 6.00 15.52 1.50
N LEU A 75 4.99 16.24 1.01
CA LEU A 75 5.08 17.68 0.80
C LEU A 75 5.26 18.45 2.12
N LEU A 76 4.61 18.01 3.19
CA LEU A 76 4.80 18.57 4.53
C LEU A 76 6.26 18.40 4.99
N ALA A 77 6.83 17.20 4.84
CA ALA A 77 8.23 16.96 5.18
C ALA A 77 9.17 17.82 4.33
N ARG A 78 8.95 17.86 3.01
CA ARG A 78 9.75 18.65 2.06
C ARG A 78 9.73 20.14 2.38
N TYR A 79 8.61 20.66 2.87
CA TYR A 79 8.48 22.07 3.25
C TYR A 79 9.39 22.43 4.43
N PHE A 80 9.47 21.59 5.46
CA PHE A 80 10.32 21.85 6.64
C PHE A 80 11.76 21.37 6.48
N PHE A 81 12.01 20.39 5.61
CA PHE A 81 13.29 19.72 5.40
C PHE A 81 13.67 19.64 3.91
N PRO A 82 13.81 20.77 3.19
CA PRO A 82 13.98 20.77 1.74
C PRO A 82 15.28 20.10 1.27
N THR A 83 16.31 20.07 2.12
CA THR A 83 17.62 19.47 1.81
C THR A 83 17.81 18.07 2.41
N GLU A 84 16.81 17.55 3.13
CA GLU A 84 16.90 16.25 3.83
C GLU A 84 15.71 15.35 3.44
N PRO A 85 15.73 14.72 2.24
CA PRO A 85 14.61 13.89 1.75
C PRO A 85 14.31 12.65 2.61
N THR A 86 15.19 12.31 3.54
CA THR A 86 14.98 11.28 4.56
C THR A 86 13.75 11.54 5.41
N TRP A 87 13.44 12.81 5.70
CA TRP A 87 12.24 13.19 6.45
C TRP A 87 10.95 12.86 5.73
N GLU A 88 10.97 12.79 4.39
CA GLU A 88 9.82 12.36 3.61
C GLU A 88 9.50 10.88 3.87
N LEU A 89 10.52 10.02 3.99
CA LEU A 89 10.36 8.62 4.36
C LEU A 89 9.90 8.47 5.82
N ILE A 90 10.43 9.29 6.73
CA ILE A 90 9.97 9.34 8.13
C ILE A 90 8.48 9.72 8.18
N ALA A 91 8.06 10.73 7.42
CA ALA A 91 6.66 11.13 7.36
C ALA A 91 5.76 10.02 6.82
N LEU A 92 6.20 9.25 5.83
CA LEU A 92 5.48 8.07 5.34
C LEU A 92 5.41 6.95 6.39
N ILE A 93 6.47 6.70 7.15
CA ILE A 93 6.46 5.74 8.27
C ILE A 93 5.41 6.16 9.30
N MET A 94 5.43 7.43 9.74
CA MET A 94 4.48 7.96 10.71
C MET A 94 3.03 7.90 10.20
N LEU A 95 2.81 8.21 8.92
CA LEU A 95 1.52 8.09 8.25
C LEU A 95 1.02 6.64 8.26
N VAL A 96 1.88 5.67 7.93
CA VAL A 96 1.54 4.23 7.93
C VAL A 96 1.22 3.74 9.34
N MET A 97 1.98 4.16 10.35
CA MET A 97 1.69 3.81 11.74
C MET A 97 0.31 4.29 12.18
N GLY A 98 -0.03 5.54 11.87
CA GLY A 98 -1.37 6.08 12.12
C GLY A 98 -2.46 5.33 11.35
N ARG A 99 -2.19 5.01 10.08
CA ARG A 99 -3.10 4.26 9.20
C ARG A 99 -3.40 2.86 9.73
N TYR A 100 -2.40 2.22 10.31
CA TYR A 100 -2.51 0.89 10.92
C TYR A 100 -3.28 0.94 12.24
N TRP A 101 -2.84 1.75 13.20
CA TRP A 101 -3.42 1.76 14.56
C TRP A 101 -4.81 2.37 14.63
N LEU A 102 -5.04 3.49 13.95
CA LEU A 102 -6.31 4.22 14.01
C LEU A 102 -7.23 3.86 12.84
N GLY A 103 -6.68 3.84 11.63
CA GLY A 103 -7.44 3.60 10.41
C GLY A 103 -7.70 2.11 10.08
N LYS A 104 -7.09 1.18 10.82
CA LYS A 104 -7.18 -0.28 10.61
C LYS A 104 -6.87 -0.74 9.18
N GLY A 105 -5.94 -0.09 8.49
CA GLY A 105 -5.55 -0.45 7.12
C GLY A 105 -4.04 -0.41 6.93
N ALA A 106 -3.57 -1.02 5.85
CA ALA A 106 -2.14 -1.25 5.67
C ALA A 106 -1.32 -0.03 5.23
N GLY A 107 -1.95 0.95 4.57
CA GLY A 107 -1.29 2.16 4.11
C GLY A 107 -0.53 2.04 2.78
N THR A 108 -0.68 0.93 2.04
CA THR A 108 0.01 0.70 0.76
C THR A 108 -0.22 1.82 -0.25
N THR A 109 -1.47 2.27 -0.44
CA THR A 109 -1.79 3.35 -1.38
C THR A 109 -1.13 4.67 -0.95
N ASN A 110 -1.11 4.97 0.34
CA ASN A 110 -0.44 6.17 0.84
C ASN A 110 1.06 6.12 0.54
N VAL A 111 1.71 4.98 0.81
CA VAL A 111 3.14 4.80 0.56
C VAL A 111 3.45 4.88 -0.93
N VAL A 112 2.70 4.20 -1.80
CA VAL A 112 2.94 4.23 -3.25
C VAL A 112 2.91 5.66 -3.79
N TRP A 113 1.85 6.42 -3.49
CA TRP A 113 1.71 7.77 -4.02
C TRP A 113 2.63 8.79 -3.34
N GLY A 114 2.91 8.63 -2.05
CA GLY A 114 3.94 9.39 -1.38
C GLY A 114 5.33 9.13 -1.97
N PHE A 115 5.66 7.86 -2.22
CA PHE A 115 6.95 7.45 -2.77
C PHE A 115 7.15 7.96 -4.20
N VAL A 116 6.09 8.03 -5.02
CA VAL A 116 6.11 8.70 -6.34
C VAL A 116 6.55 10.16 -6.24
N VAL A 117 6.06 10.89 -5.23
CA VAL A 117 6.45 12.29 -5.01
C VAL A 117 7.84 12.39 -4.40
N HIS A 118 8.24 11.43 -3.56
CA HIS A 118 9.58 11.36 -2.96
C HIS A 118 10.66 11.16 -4.02
N ASP A 119 10.52 10.13 -4.85
CA ASP A 119 11.43 9.84 -5.96
C ASP A 119 10.68 9.18 -7.12
N LEU A 120 10.42 9.99 -8.15
CA LEU A 120 9.69 9.57 -9.34
C LEU A 120 10.43 8.47 -10.11
N VAL A 121 11.77 8.54 -10.20
CA VAL A 121 12.56 7.59 -10.99
C VAL A 121 12.64 6.25 -10.26
N ALA A 122 12.91 6.27 -8.95
CA ALA A 122 12.90 5.05 -8.15
C ALA A 122 11.53 4.38 -8.20
N SER A 123 10.45 5.16 -8.08
CA SER A 123 9.08 4.67 -8.20
C SER A 123 8.79 4.03 -9.55
N PHE A 124 9.24 4.66 -10.64
CA PHE A 124 9.09 4.12 -11.98
C PHE A 124 9.85 2.81 -12.17
N LEU A 125 11.09 2.70 -11.67
CA LEU A 125 11.87 1.47 -11.72
C LEU A 125 11.22 0.34 -10.90
N ILE A 126 10.76 0.64 -9.68
CA ILE A 126 10.01 -0.33 -8.85
C ILE A 126 8.76 -0.79 -9.58
N PHE A 127 8.00 0.13 -10.17
CA PHE A 127 6.79 -0.18 -10.93
C PHE A 127 7.09 -1.06 -12.13
N LEU A 128 8.12 -0.74 -12.92
CA LEU A 128 8.49 -1.50 -14.11
C LEU A 128 8.94 -2.92 -13.74
N ILE A 129 9.90 -3.05 -12.83
CA ILE A 129 10.44 -4.35 -12.40
C ILE A 129 9.34 -5.16 -11.72
N GLY A 130 8.59 -4.55 -10.80
CA GLY A 130 7.50 -5.20 -10.08
C GLY A 130 6.38 -5.69 -11.00
N SER A 131 6.00 -4.90 -12.01
CA SER A 131 4.97 -5.28 -12.98
C SER A 131 5.42 -6.44 -13.88
N ILE A 132 6.68 -6.43 -14.33
CA ILE A 132 7.27 -7.54 -15.09
C ILE A 132 7.29 -8.81 -14.23
N SER A 133 7.83 -8.74 -13.01
CA SER A 133 7.88 -9.87 -12.08
C SER A 133 6.49 -10.41 -11.74
N PHE A 134 5.50 -9.55 -11.50
CA PHE A 134 4.12 -9.96 -11.24
C PHE A 134 3.48 -10.62 -12.46
N THR A 135 3.75 -10.13 -13.67
CA THR A 135 3.23 -10.72 -14.91
C THR A 135 3.79 -12.12 -15.15
N ILE A 136 5.06 -12.36 -14.79
CA ILE A 136 5.72 -13.66 -14.96
C ILE A 136 5.29 -14.65 -13.87
N LEU A 137 5.40 -14.27 -12.59
CA LEU A 137 5.17 -15.19 -11.46
C LEU A 137 3.68 -15.39 -11.18
N ARG A 138 2.85 -14.37 -11.45
CA ARG A 138 1.42 -14.29 -11.12
C ARG A 138 1.08 -14.68 -9.67
N ASP A 139 2.05 -14.57 -8.76
CA ASP A 139 1.85 -14.75 -7.32
C ASP A 139 1.85 -13.40 -6.60
N ARG A 140 0.71 -13.06 -6.03
CA ARG A 140 0.51 -11.81 -5.31
C ARG A 140 1.38 -11.71 -4.04
N LYS A 141 1.59 -12.81 -3.32
CA LYS A 141 2.39 -12.78 -2.07
C LYS A 141 3.84 -12.48 -2.38
N SER A 142 4.42 -13.20 -3.34
CA SER A 142 5.78 -12.93 -3.83
C SER A 142 5.91 -11.53 -4.43
N GLY A 143 4.91 -11.07 -5.21
CA GLY A 143 4.92 -9.71 -5.78
C GLY A 143 4.99 -8.61 -4.71
N LYS A 144 4.19 -8.72 -3.64
CA LYS A 144 4.24 -7.76 -2.53
C LYS A 144 5.61 -7.73 -1.86
N ILE A 145 6.17 -8.90 -1.52
CA ILE A 145 7.47 -8.99 -0.86
C ILE A 145 8.57 -8.45 -1.79
N GLY A 146 8.52 -8.80 -3.08
CA GLY A 146 9.45 -8.30 -4.09
C GLY A 146 9.48 -6.77 -4.14
N VAL A 147 8.32 -6.10 -4.19
CA VAL A 147 8.25 -4.63 -4.18
C VAL A 147 8.85 -4.03 -2.90
N LEU A 148 8.60 -4.64 -1.73
CA LEU A 148 9.16 -4.16 -0.46
C LEU A 148 10.69 -4.28 -0.41
N ILE A 149 11.27 -5.27 -1.09
CA ILE A 149 12.73 -5.45 -1.20
C ILE A 149 13.32 -4.51 -2.26
N LEU A 150 12.63 -4.33 -3.39
CA LEU A 150 13.07 -3.44 -4.47
C LEU A 150 13.17 -1.99 -4.00
N MET A 151 12.28 -1.54 -3.12
CA MET A 151 12.24 -0.16 -2.64
C MET A 151 13.56 0.32 -1.99
N PRO A 152 14.10 -0.33 -0.94
CA PRO A 152 15.41 0.03 -0.38
C PRO A 152 16.57 -0.26 -1.33
N LEU A 153 16.50 -1.33 -2.13
CA LEU A 153 17.56 -1.70 -3.07
C LEU A 153 17.77 -0.62 -4.13
N ILE A 154 16.68 -0.14 -4.75
CA ILE A 154 16.75 0.89 -5.79
C ILE A 154 17.25 2.21 -5.21
N LEU A 155 16.83 2.58 -3.99
CA LEU A 155 17.36 3.78 -3.34
C LEU A 155 18.84 3.65 -2.98
N ALA A 156 19.30 2.49 -2.53
CA ALA A 156 20.71 2.23 -2.26
C ALA A 156 21.57 2.37 -3.52
N LEU A 157 21.09 1.84 -4.66
CA LEU A 157 21.80 1.94 -5.94
C LEU A 157 21.79 3.36 -6.51
N ARG A 158 20.70 4.11 -6.33
CA ARG A 158 20.54 5.47 -6.86
C ARG A 158 21.27 6.51 -6.02
N TYR A 159 21.34 6.32 -4.71
CA TYR A 159 21.98 7.23 -3.76
C TYR A 159 23.00 6.50 -2.89
N PRO A 160 24.11 5.97 -3.47
CA PRO A 160 25.07 5.15 -2.74
C PRO A 160 25.78 5.90 -1.60
N GLN A 161 25.87 7.23 -1.70
CA GLN A 161 26.48 8.07 -0.66
C GLN A 161 25.50 8.47 0.45
N ASP A 162 24.20 8.21 0.28
CA ASP A 162 23.15 8.55 1.23
C ASP A 162 22.43 7.28 1.70
N SER A 163 23.16 6.48 2.47
CA SER A 163 22.69 5.20 3.01
C SER A 163 21.44 5.34 3.88
N SER A 164 21.21 6.53 4.44
CA SER A 164 20.08 6.81 5.31
C SER A 164 18.73 6.65 4.60
N ARG A 165 18.63 6.98 3.30
CA ARG A 165 17.41 6.76 2.50
C ARG A 165 17.11 5.28 2.33
N ALA A 166 18.13 4.49 2.00
CA ALA A 166 17.97 3.05 1.84
C ALA A 166 17.57 2.38 3.16
N ILE A 167 18.17 2.80 4.28
CA ILE A 167 17.83 2.30 5.61
C ILE A 167 16.39 2.63 5.98
N LEU A 168 15.95 3.89 5.82
CA LEU A 168 14.58 4.29 6.12
C LEU A 168 13.55 3.62 5.20
N ALA A 169 13.89 3.41 3.93
CA ALA A 169 13.06 2.64 3.02
C ALA A 169 12.99 1.16 3.44
N ALA A 170 14.09 0.58 3.94
CA ALA A 170 14.06 -0.78 4.46
C ALA A 170 13.16 -0.88 5.69
N ILE A 171 13.24 0.10 6.61
CA ILE A 171 12.36 0.19 7.78
C ILE A 171 10.89 0.31 7.36
N LEU A 172 10.57 1.19 6.41
CA LEU A 172 9.21 1.34 5.87
C LEU A 172 8.73 0.04 5.21
N GLY A 173 9.60 -0.62 4.44
CA GLY A 173 9.32 -1.90 3.79
C GLY A 173 9.03 -3.01 4.81
N LEU A 174 9.85 -3.12 5.86
CA LEU A 174 9.65 -4.06 6.96
C LEU A 174 8.37 -3.79 7.73
N LEU A 175 8.05 -2.52 8.00
CA LEU A 175 6.81 -2.10 8.65
C LEU A 175 5.58 -2.55 7.83
N LEU A 176 5.56 -2.25 6.53
CA LEU A 176 4.48 -2.71 5.66
C LEU A 176 4.39 -4.24 5.60
N GLY A 177 5.52 -4.92 5.47
CA GLY A 177 5.59 -6.39 5.47
C GLY A 177 5.04 -7.00 6.75
N TRP A 178 5.33 -6.39 7.91
CA TRP A 178 4.78 -6.80 9.20
C TRP A 178 3.26 -6.55 9.27
N ILE A 179 2.78 -5.38 8.81
CA ILE A 179 1.35 -5.06 8.77
C ILE A 179 0.58 -6.03 7.86
N TYR A 180 1.13 -6.39 6.70
CA TYR A 180 0.52 -7.36 5.79
C TYR A 180 0.29 -8.75 6.41
N ARG A 181 1.07 -9.12 7.44
CA ARG A 181 0.85 -10.38 8.18
C ARG A 181 -0.23 -10.26 9.25
N LYS A 182 -0.63 -9.04 9.62
CA LYS A 182 -1.59 -8.77 10.70
C LYS A 182 -2.99 -8.44 10.18
N ILE A 183 -3.12 -7.88 8.99
CA ILE A 183 -4.40 -7.44 8.44
C ILE A 183 -4.91 -8.45 7.39
N PRO A 184 -6.17 -8.91 7.48
CA PRO A 184 -6.78 -9.76 6.47
C PRO A 184 -6.93 -9.02 5.15
N ASP A 185 -6.75 -9.74 4.05
CA ASP A 185 -6.70 -9.13 2.73
C ASP A 185 -8.01 -9.24 1.98
N ASP A 186 -8.62 -8.10 1.63
CA ASP A 186 -9.92 -8.09 0.97
C ASP A 186 -9.91 -8.76 -0.39
N LEU A 187 -8.76 -8.83 -1.08
CA LEU A 187 -8.64 -9.51 -2.38
C LEU A 187 -8.81 -11.03 -2.28
N ASP A 188 -8.77 -11.59 -1.06
CA ASP A 188 -9.04 -13.00 -0.80
C ASP A 188 -10.56 -13.31 -0.68
N LEU A 189 -11.42 -12.29 -0.57
CA LEU A 189 -12.88 -12.46 -0.54
C LEU A 189 -13.43 -13.01 -1.87
N PRO A 190 -14.54 -13.78 -1.89
CA PRO A 190 -15.09 -14.38 -3.10
C PRO A 190 -15.36 -13.37 -4.22
N SER A 191 -14.99 -13.68 -5.47
CA SER A 191 -15.14 -12.74 -6.60
C SER A 191 -16.58 -12.58 -7.09
N GLN A 192 -17.47 -13.49 -6.70
CA GLN A 192 -18.88 -13.53 -7.10
C GLN A 192 -19.72 -12.46 -6.39
N GLU A 193 -19.32 -12.03 -5.18
CA GLU A 193 -20.04 -11.01 -4.41
C GLU A 193 -19.51 -9.58 -4.68
N VAL A 194 -18.46 -9.44 -5.51
CA VAL A 194 -17.97 -8.13 -5.98
C VAL A 194 -19.03 -7.51 -6.89
N LYS A 195 -19.34 -6.21 -6.70
CA LYS A 195 -20.20 -5.46 -7.64
C LYS A 195 -19.66 -5.54 -9.08
N GLY A 196 -20.54 -5.89 -10.03
CA GLY A 196 -20.21 -6.35 -11.39
C GLY A 196 -19.13 -5.55 -12.14
N GLU A 197 -19.13 -4.21 -12.03
CA GLU A 197 -18.14 -3.36 -12.71
C GLU A 197 -16.70 -3.56 -12.22
N SER A 198 -16.49 -3.98 -10.96
CA SER A 198 -15.17 -4.17 -10.36
C SER A 198 -14.66 -5.61 -10.48
N GLN A 199 -15.48 -6.56 -10.92
CA GLN A 199 -15.15 -8.00 -10.96
C GLN A 199 -13.95 -8.35 -11.84
N ARG A 200 -13.79 -7.73 -13.02
CA ARG A 200 -12.67 -8.04 -13.94
C ARG A 200 -11.34 -7.63 -13.33
N VAL A 201 -11.30 -6.41 -12.79
CA VAL A 201 -10.12 -5.84 -12.14
C VAL A 201 -9.76 -6.66 -10.89
N PHE A 202 -10.75 -7.04 -10.10
CA PHE A 202 -10.55 -7.85 -8.90
C PHE A 202 -9.98 -9.24 -9.21
N ARG A 203 -10.46 -9.91 -10.27
CA ARG A 203 -9.91 -11.18 -10.74
C ARG A 203 -8.45 -11.06 -11.19
N PHE A 204 -8.13 -10.02 -11.94
CA PHE A 204 -6.76 -9.78 -12.40
C PHE A 204 -5.78 -9.61 -11.23
N PHE A 205 -6.14 -8.80 -10.23
CA PHE A 205 -5.28 -8.53 -9.07
C PHE A 205 -5.21 -9.67 -8.05
N ARG A 206 -6.16 -10.60 -8.05
CA ARG A 206 -6.06 -11.80 -7.19
C ARG A 206 -4.85 -12.65 -7.59
N GLY A 207 -4.57 -12.75 -8.90
CA GLY A 207 -3.48 -13.54 -9.46
C GLY A 207 -3.78 -15.03 -9.34
N ASP A 208 -4.18 -15.66 -10.45
CA ASP A 208 -4.21 -17.12 -10.52
C ASP A 208 -2.74 -17.59 -10.59
N ARG A 209 -2.29 -18.33 -9.57
CA ARG A 209 -0.89 -18.81 -9.48
C ARG A 209 -0.52 -19.49 -10.79
N ALA A 210 0.49 -18.94 -11.48
CA ALA A 210 1.04 -19.59 -12.68
C ALA A 210 1.85 -20.86 -12.32
N ILE A 211 2.34 -20.93 -11.07
CA ILE A 211 3.16 -22.01 -10.55
C ILE A 211 2.41 -22.66 -9.39
N VAL A 212 2.04 -23.94 -9.55
CA VAL A 212 1.37 -24.73 -8.52
C VAL A 212 2.41 -25.18 -7.48
N SER A 213 2.13 -24.97 -6.18
CA SER A 213 3.04 -25.43 -5.13
C SER A 213 3.01 -26.95 -5.04
N LEU A 214 4.14 -27.58 -4.68
CA LEU A 214 4.18 -29.02 -4.40
C LEU A 214 3.32 -29.40 -3.18
N ASP A 215 2.98 -28.43 -2.33
CA ASP A 215 2.08 -28.61 -1.18
C ASP A 215 0.58 -28.47 -1.53
N ASP A 216 0.26 -27.97 -2.74
CA ASP A 216 -1.13 -27.79 -3.15
C ASP A 216 -1.71 -29.14 -3.62
N LYS A 217 -2.89 -29.52 -3.11
CA LYS A 217 -3.57 -30.75 -3.54
C LYS A 217 -3.97 -30.60 -5.01
N LEU A 218 -3.30 -31.34 -5.88
CA LEU A 218 -3.48 -31.22 -7.33
C LEU A 218 -4.87 -31.68 -7.76
N ASP A 219 -5.50 -30.90 -8.63
CA ASP A 219 -6.77 -31.28 -9.25
C ASP A 219 -6.51 -32.32 -10.35
N ALA A 220 -6.97 -33.55 -10.12
CA ALA A 220 -6.84 -34.66 -11.07
C ALA A 220 -7.49 -34.39 -12.44
N GLN A 221 -8.42 -33.44 -12.53
CA GLN A 221 -8.97 -32.99 -13.82
C GLN A 221 -8.01 -32.09 -14.60
N GLN A 222 -7.07 -31.41 -13.93
CA GLN A 222 -6.11 -30.50 -14.55
C GLN A 222 -4.75 -31.16 -14.84
N VAL A 223 -4.28 -32.04 -13.95
CA VAL A 223 -2.94 -32.68 -14.08
C VAL A 223 -2.99 -34.17 -14.40
N GLY A 224 -4.19 -34.73 -14.53
CA GLY A 224 -4.43 -36.16 -14.75
C GLY A 224 -4.42 -36.96 -13.44
N GLN A 225 -5.03 -38.14 -13.45
CA GLN A 225 -5.23 -39.00 -12.26
C GLN A 225 -3.94 -39.57 -11.65
N LYS A 226 -2.76 -39.29 -12.21
CA LYS A 226 -1.47 -39.85 -11.77
C LYS A 226 -0.64 -38.89 -10.89
N ALA A 227 -1.22 -37.77 -10.48
CA ALA A 227 -0.56 -36.77 -9.64
C ALA A 227 -1.04 -36.80 -8.19
#